data_AF-A0A510Y8F1-F1
#
_entry.id   AF-A0A510Y8F1-F1
#
_cell.length_a   1.000
_cell.length_b   1.000
_cell.length_c   1.000
_cell.angle_alpha   90.00
_cell.angle_beta   90.00
_cell.angle_gamma   90.00
#
_symmetry.space_group_name_H-M   'P 1'
#
loop_
_entity.id
_entity.type
_entity.pdbx_description
1 polymer ?
#
loop_
_entity_poly.entity_id
_entity_poly.type
_entity_poly.pdbx_seq_one_letter_code
_entity_poly.pdbx_strand_id
1 'polypeptide(L)' 'MSQIVNMRYPKELLDRIDKFKQDKGFQTRTQAIIYLLQYALEQSEKDKNK' A
#
# COMPACT_ATOMS: atom_id res chain seq x y z
N MET A 1 10.70 16.77 -1.75
CA MET A 1 11.61 16.11 -0.80
C MET A 1 11.06 14.73 -0.49
N SER A 2 11.86 13.66 -0.64
CA SER A 2 11.49 12.33 -0.17
C SER A 2 11.78 12.23 1.32
N GLN A 3 10.77 11.83 2.11
CA GLN A 3 10.95 11.53 3.53
C GLN A 3 10.96 10.02 3.72
N ILE A 4 11.95 9.51 4.44
CA ILE A 4 12.05 8.09 4.76
C ILE A 4 11.39 7.86 6.11
N VAL A 5 10.39 6.98 6.15
CA VAL A 5 9.68 6.59 7.37
C VAL A 5 9.96 5.11 7.64
N ASN A 6 10.58 4.82 8.78
CA ASN A 6 10.77 3.43 9.24
C ASN A 6 9.51 2.98 9.99
N MET A 7 8.88 1.90 9.53
CA MET A 7 7.63 1.40 10.08
C MET A 7 7.76 -0.08 10.45
N ARG A 8 7.15 -0.47 11.56
CA ARG A 8 7.06 -1.86 12.01
C ARG A 8 5.65 -2.36 11.76
N TYR A 9 5.54 -3.51 11.08
CA TYR A 9 4.27 -4.14 10.76
C TYR A 9 4.29 -5.62 11.14
N PRO A 10 3.12 -6.22 11.38
CA PRO A 10 2.99 -7.67 11.50
C PRO A 10 3.55 -8.36 10.24
N LYS A 11 4.25 -9.48 10.44
CA LYS A 11 4.85 -10.24 9.33
C LYS A 11 3.80 -10.65 8.29
N GLU A 12 2.64 -11.09 8.74
CA GLU A 12 1.54 -11.50 7.86
C GLU A 12 1.08 -10.37 6.92
N LEU A 13 1.06 -9.13 7.41
CA LEU A 13 0.73 -7.98 6.58
C LEU A 13 1.81 -7.74 5.50
N LEU A 14 3.08 -7.85 5.87
CA LEU A 14 4.19 -7.74 4.93
C LEU A 14 4.13 -8.84 3.86
N ASP A 15 3.81 -10.07 4.25
CA ASP A 15 3.67 -11.20 3.33
C ASP A 15 2.52 -10.97 2.34
N ARG A 16 1.39 -10.40 2.80
CA ARG A 16 0.27 -10.01 1.92
C ARG A 16 0.67 -8.90 0.95
N ILE A 17 1.41 -7.90 1.41
CA ILE A 17 1.93 -6.81 0.56
C ILE A 17 2.88 -7.38 -0.50
N ASP A 18 3.72 -8.35 -0.16
CA ASP A 18 4.64 -8.97 -1.12
C ASP A 18 3.92 -9.79 -2.19
N LYS A 19 2.89 -10.54 -1.82
CA LYS A 19 2.05 -11.24 -2.80
C LYS A 19 1.39 -10.24 -3.75
N PHE A 20 0.77 -9.19 -3.19
CA PHE A 20 0.15 -8.13 -3.98
C PHE A 20 1.15 -7.44 -4.92
N LYS A 21 2.38 -7.20 -4.45
CA LYS A 21 3.48 -6.64 -5.25
C LYS A 21 3.78 -7.52 -6.47
N GLN A 22 3.88 -8.83 -6.28
CA GLN A 22 4.14 -9.78 -7.36
C GLN A 22 2.98 -9.83 -8.35
N ASP A 23 1.74 -9.94 -7.86
CA ASP A 23 0.54 -10.05 -8.69
C ASP A 23 0.33 -8.82 -9.59
N LYS A 24 0.68 -7.63 -9.09
CA LYS A 24 0.57 -6.36 -9.83
C LYS A 24 1.82 -6.00 -10.63
N GLY A 25 2.89 -6.79 -10.55
CA GLY A 25 4.15 -6.51 -11.26
C GLY A 25 4.92 -5.30 -10.73
N PHE A 26 4.71 -4.91 -9.47
CA PHE A 26 5.46 -3.82 -8.85
C PHE A 26 6.91 -4.22 -8.57
N GLN A 27 7.83 -3.29 -8.80
CA GLN A 27 9.26 -3.55 -8.64
C GLN A 27 9.68 -3.49 -7.17
N THR A 28 9.03 -2.63 -6.38
CA THR A 28 9.38 -2.43 -4.96
C THR A 28 8.16 -2.51 -4.05
N ARG A 29 8.39 -2.88 -2.78
CA ARG A 29 7.35 -2.85 -1.75
C ARG A 29 6.81 -1.44 -1.55
N THR A 30 7.66 -0.42 -1.66
CA THR A 30 7.25 0.99 -1.57
C THR A 30 6.20 1.34 -2.62
N GLN A 31 6.36 0.93 -3.87
CA GLN A 31 5.36 1.15 -4.93
C GLN A 31 4.02 0.49 -4.58
N ALA A 32 4.07 -0.77 -4.14
CA ALA A 32 2.87 -1.50 -3.74
C ALA A 32 2.15 -0.84 -2.56
N ILE A 33 2.89 -0.40 -1.54
CA ILE A 33 2.34 0.29 -0.37
C ILE A 33 1.73 1.63 -0.76
N ILE A 34 2.42 2.44 -1.57
CA ILE A 34 1.89 3.73 -2.04
C ILE A 34 0.58 3.51 -2.81
N TYR A 35 0.54 2.53 -3.70
CA TYR A 35 -0.67 2.19 -4.46
C TYR A 35 -1.83 1.81 -3.53
N LEU A 36 -1.58 0.93 -2.56
CA LEU A 36 -2.61 0.49 -1.61
C LEU A 36 -3.15 1.66 -0.77
N LEU A 37 -2.29 2.60 -0.38
CA LEU A 37 -2.69 3.80 0.34
C LEU A 37 -3.55 4.73 -0.54
N GLN A 38 -3.13 4.98 -1.78
CA GLN A 38 -3.91 5.77 -2.74
C GLN A 38 -5.29 5.16 -2.97
N TYR A 39 -5.34 3.85 -3.23
CA TYR A 39 -6.58 3.12 -3.41
C TYR A 39 -7.49 3.24 -2.18
N ALA A 40 -6.95 3.05 -0.97
CA ALA A 40 -7.73 3.15 0.27
C ALA A 40 -8.29 4.57 0.48
N LEU A 41 -7.52 5.62 0.17
CA LEU A 41 -7.98 7.01 0.25
C LEU A 41 -9.11 7.27 -0.74
N GLU A 42 -8.97 6.83 -2.00
CA GLU A 42 -10.02 6.96 -3.01
C GLU A 42 -11.32 6.24 -2.61
N GLN A 43 -11.23 5.05 -2.03
CA GLN A 43 -12.42 4.33 -1.53
C GLN A 43 -13.06 5.09 -0.36
N SER A 44 -12.26 5.60 0.58
CA SER A 44 -12.78 6.37 1.71
C SER A 44 -13.47 7.67 1.29
N GLU A 45 -13.02 8.33 0.22
CA GLU A 45 -13.68 9.52 -0.32
C GLU A 45 -14.99 9.17 -1.04
N LYS A 46 -15.02 8.06 -1.79
CA LYS A 46 -16.25 7.56 -2.43
C LYS A 46 -17.32 7.19 -1.41
N ASP A 47 -16.93 6.57 -0.31
CA ASP A 47 -17.86 6.19 0.77
C ASP A 47 -18.43 7.40 1.52
N LYS A 48 -17.75 8.55 1.54
CA LYS A 48 -18.25 9.79 2.17
C LYS A 48 -19.28 10.55 1.31
N ASN A 49 -19.32 10.27 0.00
CA ASN A 49 -20.21 10.94 -0.95
C ASN A 49 -21.46 10.10 -1.30
N LYS A 50 -21.73 9.05 -0.54
CA LYS A 50 -22.89 8.16 -0.70
C LYS A 50 -23.82 8.29 0.50
#